data_AF-K4R5D9-F1
#
_entry.id   AF-K4R5D9-F1
#
_cell.length_a   1.000
_cell.length_b   1.000
_cell.length_c   1.000
_cell.angle_alpha   90.00
_cell.angle_beta   90.00
_cell.angle_gamma   90.00
#
_symmetry.space_group_name_H-M   'P 1'
#
loop_
_entity.id
_entity.type
_entity.pdbx_description
1 polymer ?
#
loop_
_entity_poly.entity_id
_entity_poly.type
_entity_poly.pdbx_seq_one_letter_code
_entity_poly.pdbx_strand_id
1 'polypeptide(L)'
;MSRERQDLLSRSALGVFRLNGQFLSLAEELAKPAGLTAAWWQVLGAVLHEPLPVAGIARAMGITRQSVQRIADLLVDRGLAEYRPNPAHRRAKLLAPTEAGLAAAHRINPGHASYADRLAEAFGEAELTEAVRLLERLSKVLEETAEAATEP
;
A
#
# COMPACT_ATOMS: atom_id res chain seq x y z
N MET A 1 -13.22 26.50 -18.44
CA MET A 1 -13.94 25.27 -18.03
C MET A 1 -13.27 23.96 -18.48
N SER A 2 -13.22 23.58 -19.78
CA SER A 2 -12.64 22.29 -20.19
C SER A 2 -11.12 22.19 -19.91
N ARG A 3 -10.35 23.22 -20.26
CA ARG A 3 -8.90 23.26 -20.01
C ARG A 3 -8.50 23.29 -18.54
N GLU A 4 -9.24 24.00 -17.70
CA GLU A 4 -8.99 24.05 -16.25
C GLU A 4 -9.24 22.69 -15.59
N ARG A 5 -10.29 21.97 -16.01
CA ARG A 5 -10.56 20.61 -15.51
C ARG A 5 -9.49 19.61 -15.98
N GLN A 6 -9.02 19.74 -17.21
CA GLN A 6 -7.89 18.94 -17.73
C GLN A 6 -6.58 19.23 -16.97
N ASP A 7 -6.33 20.50 -16.62
CA ASP A 7 -5.18 20.88 -15.79
C ASP A 7 -5.26 20.26 -14.39
N LEU A 8 -6.43 20.31 -13.75
CA LEU A 8 -6.65 19.69 -12.44
C LEU A 8 -6.37 18.18 -12.47
N LEU A 9 -6.86 17.46 -13.49
CA LEU A 9 -6.59 16.03 -13.67
C LEU A 9 -5.10 15.76 -13.89
N SER A 10 -4.44 16.56 -14.73
CA SER A 10 -3.02 16.38 -15.05
C SER A 10 -2.13 16.64 -13.83
N ARG A 11 -2.42 17.71 -13.09
CA ARG A 11 -1.66 18.09 -11.89
C ARG A 11 -1.87 17.12 -10.74
N SER A 12 -3.09 16.62 -10.54
CA SER A 12 -3.34 15.60 -9.51
C SER A 12 -2.60 14.30 -9.85
N ALA A 13 -2.68 13.82 -11.09
CA ALA A 13 -1.96 12.61 -11.52
C ALA A 13 -0.43 12.75 -11.37
N LEU A 14 0.15 13.84 -11.88
CA LEU A 14 1.59 14.10 -11.76
C LEU A 14 2.04 14.28 -10.31
N GLY A 15 1.19 14.88 -9.48
CA GLY A 15 1.41 15.00 -8.04
C GLY A 15 1.46 13.63 -7.37
N VAL A 16 0.48 12.77 -7.63
CA VAL A 16 0.41 11.41 -7.08
C VAL A 16 1.58 10.56 -7.52
N PHE A 17 1.99 10.60 -8.80
CA PHE A 17 3.15 9.81 -9.26
C PHE A 17 4.45 10.19 -8.55
N ARG A 18 4.67 11.49 -8.38
CA ARG A 18 5.84 12.01 -7.66
C ARG A 18 5.81 11.60 -6.19
N LEU A 19 4.65 11.79 -5.55
CA LEU A 19 4.44 11.44 -4.14
C LEU A 19 4.61 9.94 -3.90
N ASN A 20 4.10 9.09 -4.79
CA ASN A 20 4.33 7.65 -4.75
C ASN A 20 5.83 7.32 -4.83
N GLY A 21 6.58 7.95 -5.72
CA GLY A 21 8.04 7.78 -5.78
C GLY A 21 8.76 8.19 -4.48
N GLN A 22 8.31 9.26 -3.83
CA GLN A 22 8.82 9.70 -2.53
C GLN A 22 8.48 8.68 -1.42
N PHE A 23 7.25 8.18 -1.39
CA PHE A 23 6.84 7.14 -0.43
C PHE A 23 7.57 5.83 -0.64
N LEU A 24 7.79 5.39 -1.88
CA LEU A 24 8.59 4.19 -2.16
C LEU A 24 10.04 4.36 -1.71
N SER A 25 10.64 5.53 -1.94
CA SER A 25 12.00 5.82 -1.49
C SER A 25 12.09 5.83 0.05
N LEU A 26 11.13 6.47 0.72
CA LEU A 26 11.02 6.43 2.17
C LEU A 26 10.84 5.00 2.68
N ALA A 27 9.96 4.23 2.05
CA ALA A 27 9.68 2.87 2.45
C ALA A 27 10.90 1.95 2.31
N GLU A 28 11.72 2.16 1.27
CA GLU A 28 12.99 1.46 1.10
C GLU A 28 13.94 1.77 2.26
N GLU A 29 14.12 3.05 2.62
CA GLU A 29 14.97 3.43 3.75
C GLU A 29 14.48 2.85 5.08
N LEU A 30 13.16 2.85 5.30
CA LEU A 30 12.55 2.30 6.51
C LEU A 30 12.65 0.76 6.58
N ALA A 31 12.61 0.07 5.44
CA ALA A 31 12.65 -1.38 5.35
C ALA A 31 14.07 -1.97 5.46
N LYS A 32 15.11 -1.20 5.14
CA LYS A 32 16.52 -1.63 5.18
C LYS A 32 16.93 -2.32 6.49
N PRO A 33 16.65 -1.78 7.70
CA PRO A 33 17.03 -2.42 8.96
C PRO A 33 16.36 -3.77 9.20
N ALA A 34 15.21 -4.02 8.55
CA ALA A 34 14.50 -5.29 8.63
C ALA A 34 15.01 -6.34 7.63
N GLY A 35 15.91 -5.97 6.70
CA GLY A 35 16.34 -6.82 5.58
C GLY A 35 15.26 -6.98 4.50
N LEU A 36 14.33 -6.03 4.43
CA LEU A 36 13.22 -6.02 3.49
C LEU A 36 13.41 -4.94 2.42
N THR A 37 12.82 -5.15 1.25
CA THR A 37 12.62 -4.09 0.25
C THR A 37 11.30 -3.37 0.53
N ALA A 38 11.11 -2.18 -0.04
CA ALA A 38 9.83 -1.45 0.01
C ALA A 38 8.67 -2.33 -0.45
N ALA A 39 8.84 -3.04 -1.57
CA ALA A 39 7.80 -3.90 -2.15
C ALA A 39 7.42 -5.09 -1.24
N TRP A 40 8.41 -5.68 -0.56
CA TRP A 40 8.18 -6.77 0.39
C TRP A 40 7.45 -6.27 1.63
N TRP A 41 7.89 -5.13 2.17
CA TRP A 41 7.22 -4.52 3.30
C TRP A 41 5.80 -4.09 2.95
N GLN A 42 5.55 -3.58 1.75
CA GLN A 42 4.23 -3.23 1.25
C GLN A 42 3.25 -4.42 1.29
N VAL A 43 3.64 -5.58 0.75
CA VAL A 43 2.77 -6.77 0.73
C VAL A 43 2.63 -7.40 2.12
N LEU A 44 3.71 -7.46 2.90
CA LEU A 44 3.67 -7.96 4.27
C LEU A 44 2.82 -7.05 5.17
N GLY A 45 2.97 -5.74 5.01
CA GLY A 45 2.26 -4.67 5.70
C GLY A 45 0.74 -4.76 5.52
N ALA A 46 0.30 -5.04 4.29
CA ALA A 46 -1.11 -5.19 3.96
C ALA A 46 -1.83 -6.32 4.72
N VAL A 47 -1.07 -7.29 5.27
CA VAL A 47 -1.63 -8.45 5.99
C VAL A 47 -1.30 -8.45 7.49
N LEU A 48 -0.76 -7.34 8.03
CA LEU A 48 -0.42 -7.24 9.46
C LEU A 48 -1.66 -7.15 10.36
N HIS A 49 -2.75 -6.55 9.86
CA HIS A 49 -4.00 -6.44 10.62
C HIS A 49 -4.85 -7.70 10.47
N GLU A 50 -5.06 -8.15 9.23
CA GLU A 50 -5.79 -9.37 8.92
C GLU A 50 -5.22 -10.09 7.68
N PRO A 51 -5.33 -11.43 7.59
CA PRO A 51 -4.93 -12.16 6.39
C PRO A 51 -5.80 -11.81 5.18
N LEU A 52 -5.18 -11.54 4.03
CA LEU A 52 -5.89 -11.17 2.80
C LEU A 52 -5.56 -12.13 1.64
N PRO A 53 -6.51 -12.39 0.73
CA PRO A 53 -6.17 -13.02 -0.53
C PRO A 53 -5.33 -12.07 -1.40
N VAL A 54 -4.53 -12.61 -2.31
CA VAL A 54 -3.68 -11.83 -3.25
C VAL A 54 -4.47 -10.75 -4.00
N ALA A 55 -5.73 -11.01 -4.35
CA ALA A 55 -6.60 -10.03 -4.98
C ALA A 55 -6.97 -8.86 -4.06
N GLY A 56 -7.16 -9.11 -2.76
CA GLY A 56 -7.43 -8.08 -1.76
C GLY A 56 -6.20 -7.18 -1.55
N ILE A 57 -5.02 -7.78 -1.44
CA ILE A 57 -3.75 -7.04 -1.34
C ILE A 57 -3.52 -6.19 -2.59
N ALA A 58 -3.75 -6.75 -3.79
CA ALA A 58 -3.60 -6.03 -5.05
C ALA A 58 -4.48 -4.77 -5.11
N ARG A 59 -5.74 -4.87 -4.66
CA ARG A 59 -6.65 -3.73 -4.58
C ARG A 59 -6.17 -2.71 -3.55
N ALA A 60 -5.82 -3.15 -2.34
CA ALA A 60 -5.35 -2.28 -1.27
C ALA A 60 -4.08 -1.50 -1.66
N MET A 61 -3.19 -2.12 -2.43
CA MET A 61 -1.88 -1.56 -2.80
C MET A 61 -1.87 -0.88 -4.17
N GLY A 62 -2.96 -0.92 -4.93
CA GLY A 62 -3.02 -0.33 -6.28
C GLY A 62 -2.05 -0.95 -7.29
N ILE A 63 -1.66 -2.22 -7.11
CA ILE A 63 -0.73 -2.95 -7.98
C ILE A 63 -1.35 -4.22 -8.55
N THR A 64 -0.76 -4.78 -9.60
CA THR A 64 -1.32 -5.96 -10.26
C THR A 64 -1.29 -7.20 -9.36
N ARG A 65 -2.30 -8.08 -9.51
CA ARG A 65 -2.34 -9.40 -8.84
C ARG A 65 -1.09 -10.22 -9.09
N GLN A 66 -0.54 -10.17 -10.29
CA GLN A 66 0.70 -10.89 -10.64
C GLN A 66 1.91 -10.36 -9.87
N SER A 67 2.03 -9.04 -9.69
CA SER A 67 3.11 -8.45 -8.88
C SER A 67 2.96 -8.82 -7.41
N VAL A 68 1.75 -8.76 -6.86
CA VAL A 68 1.49 -9.23 -5.49
C VAL A 68 1.81 -10.71 -5.33
N GLN A 69 1.36 -11.57 -6.26
CA GLN A 69 1.61 -13.01 -6.20
C GLN A 69 3.11 -13.30 -6.12
N ARG A 70 3.92 -12.69 -7.00
CA ARG A 70 5.39 -12.87 -6.99
C ARG A 70 6.01 -12.46 -5.66
N ILE A 71 5.57 -11.35 -5.08
CA ILE A 71 6.10 -10.88 -3.80
C ILE A 71 5.64 -11.79 -2.65
N ALA A 72 4.37 -12.21 -2.67
CA ALA A 72 3.81 -13.11 -1.67
C ALA A 72 4.54 -14.46 -1.67
N ASP A 73 4.78 -15.05 -2.84
CA ASP A 73 5.56 -16.28 -2.98
C ASP A 73 6.98 -16.11 -2.41
N LEU A 74 7.66 -15.00 -2.70
CA LEU A 74 8.97 -14.69 -2.13
C LEU A 74 8.93 -14.55 -0.60
N LEU A 75 7.90 -13.91 -0.05
CA LEU A 75 7.74 -13.79 1.41
C LEU A 75 7.51 -15.16 2.06
N VAL A 76 6.76 -16.05 1.40
CA VAL A 76 6.53 -17.43 1.85
C VAL A 76 7.81 -18.25 1.77
N ASP A 77 8.54 -18.19 0.66
CA ASP A 77 9.83 -18.88 0.48
C ASP A 77 10.88 -18.44 1.51
N ARG A 78 10.80 -17.19 1.98
CA ARG A 78 11.66 -16.63 3.03
C ARG A 78 11.14 -16.90 4.45
N GLY A 79 10.02 -17.59 4.60
CA GLY A 79 9.41 -17.89 5.90
C GLY A 79 8.85 -16.68 6.62
N LEU A 80 8.62 -15.57 5.92
CA LEU A 80 8.05 -14.33 6.47
C LEU A 80 6.51 -14.30 6.36
N ALA A 81 5.96 -15.04 5.42
CA ALA A 81 4.51 -15.19 5.27
C ALA A 81 4.15 -16.66 5.06
N GLU A 82 2.87 -16.96 5.15
CA GLU A 82 2.33 -18.28 4.86
C GLU A 82 0.96 -18.17 4.19
N TYR A 83 0.63 -19.18 3.40
CA TYR A 83 -0.70 -19.32 2.82
C TYR A 83 -1.62 -20.14 3.73
N ARG A 84 -2.68 -19.51 4.22
CA ARG A 84 -3.74 -20.14 5.01
C ARG A 84 -4.96 -20.47 4.14
N PRO A 85 -5.72 -21.52 4.47
CA PRO A 85 -7.00 -21.80 3.81
C PRO A 85 -7.94 -20.59 3.91
N ASN A 86 -8.72 -20.37 2.84
CA ASN A 86 -9.77 -19.38 2.82
C ASN A 86 -11.14 -20.10 2.87
N PRO A 87 -11.89 -20.00 3.98
CA PRO A 87 -13.21 -20.63 4.11
C PRO A 87 -14.22 -20.14 3.08
N ALA A 88 -14.14 -18.87 2.64
CA ALA A 88 -15.05 -18.30 1.66
C ALA A 88 -14.72 -18.76 0.23
N HIS A 89 -13.43 -18.95 -0.09
CA HIS A 89 -12.98 -19.26 -1.44
C HIS A 89 -11.77 -20.20 -1.46
N ARG A 90 -12.02 -21.52 -1.61
CA ARG A 90 -10.99 -22.57 -1.53
C ARG A 90 -9.75 -22.37 -2.43
N ARG A 91 -9.91 -21.73 -3.60
CA ARG A 91 -8.81 -21.46 -4.55
C ARG A 91 -8.03 -20.17 -4.24
N ALA A 92 -8.60 -19.26 -3.44
CA ALA A 92 -8.01 -17.97 -3.11
C ALA A 92 -7.48 -17.99 -1.67
N LYS A 93 -6.35 -18.65 -1.45
CA LYS A 93 -5.71 -18.73 -0.12
C LYS A 93 -5.45 -17.34 0.45
N LEU A 94 -5.51 -17.23 1.77
CA LEU A 94 -5.17 -16.01 2.49
C LEU A 94 -3.66 -15.98 2.73
N LEU A 95 -3.02 -14.86 2.46
CA LEU A 95 -1.65 -14.61 2.90
C LEU A 95 -1.71 -14.07 4.33
N ALA A 96 -0.91 -14.64 5.21
CA ALA A 96 -0.76 -14.19 6.60
C ALA A 96 0.72 -14.07 6.96
N PRO A 97 1.11 -13.14 7.85
CA PRO A 97 2.47 -13.08 8.34
C PRO A 97 2.76 -14.28 9.26
N THR A 98 3.98 -14.81 9.20
CA THR A 98 4.50 -15.72 10.23
C THR A 98 5.00 -14.93 11.44
N GLU A 99 5.40 -15.60 12.51
CA GLU A 99 6.09 -14.94 13.64
C GLU A 99 7.37 -14.21 13.18
N ALA A 100 8.13 -14.78 12.25
CA ALA A 100 9.32 -14.15 11.68
C ALA A 100 8.96 -12.92 10.83
N GLY A 101 7.86 -12.98 10.06
CA GLY A 101 7.33 -11.84 9.32
C GLY A 101 6.88 -10.70 10.22
N LEU A 102 6.14 -11.02 11.29
CA LEU A 102 5.77 -10.05 12.32
C LEU A 102 7.03 -9.42 12.91
N ALA A 103 7.98 -10.22 13.39
CA ALA A 103 9.23 -9.73 13.94
C ALA A 103 10.00 -8.82 12.95
N ALA A 104 9.97 -9.13 11.65
CA ALA A 104 10.56 -8.27 10.63
C ALA A 104 9.84 -6.93 10.49
N ALA A 105 8.50 -6.93 10.44
CA ALA A 105 7.72 -5.69 10.43
C ALA A 105 7.93 -4.84 11.69
N HIS A 106 8.01 -5.48 12.86
CA HIS A 106 8.27 -4.81 14.13
C HIS A 106 9.62 -4.07 14.16
N ARG A 107 10.63 -4.55 13.44
CA ARG A 107 11.93 -3.84 13.31
C ARG A 107 11.83 -2.53 12.53
N ILE A 108 10.81 -2.36 11.69
CA ILE A 108 10.58 -1.13 10.91
C ILE A 108 9.86 -0.07 11.76
N ASN A 109 9.01 -0.50 12.70
CA ASN A 109 8.11 0.37 13.45
C ASN A 109 8.78 1.58 14.12
N PRO A 110 9.96 1.49 14.76
CA PRO A 110 10.60 2.66 15.37
C PRO A 110 10.97 3.75 14.35
N GLY A 111 11.50 3.36 13.19
CA GLY A 111 11.84 4.30 12.12
C GLY A 111 10.59 4.92 11.51
N HIS A 112 9.53 4.11 11.33
CA HIS A 112 8.24 4.57 10.85
C HIS A 112 7.61 5.59 11.81
N ALA A 113 7.57 5.31 13.11
CA ALA A 113 7.03 6.21 14.13
C ALA A 113 7.79 7.54 14.16
N SER A 114 9.13 7.50 14.20
CA SER A 114 9.95 8.72 14.18
C SER A 114 9.75 9.56 12.92
N TYR A 115 9.56 8.93 11.76
CA TYR A 115 9.27 9.66 10.53
C TYR A 115 7.85 10.24 10.54
N ALA A 116 6.86 9.49 11.05
CA ALA A 116 5.49 9.95 11.18
C ALA A 116 5.40 11.21 12.05
N ASP A 117 6.08 11.24 13.20
CA ASP A 117 6.13 12.41 14.09
C ASP A 117 6.72 13.63 13.37
N ARG A 118 7.87 13.44 12.69
CA ARG A 118 8.53 14.53 11.93
C ARG A 118 7.68 15.05 10.79
N LEU A 119 6.96 14.17 10.09
CA LEU A 119 6.08 14.54 8.99
C LEU A 119 4.87 15.33 9.52
N ALA A 120 4.25 14.86 10.60
CA ALA A 120 3.13 15.54 11.25
C ALA A 120 3.52 16.91 11.81
N GLU A 121 4.71 17.02 12.42
CA GLU A 121 5.24 18.30 12.93
C GLU A 121 5.53 19.28 11.78
N ALA A 122 6.17 18.82 10.70
CA ALA A 122 6.54 19.68 9.59
C ALA A 122 5.37 20.10 8.70
N PHE A 123 4.37 19.23 8.54
CA PHE A 123 3.19 19.48 7.69
C PHE A 123 2.02 20.07 8.46
N GLY A 124 1.94 19.86 9.77
CA GLY A 124 0.77 20.13 10.60
C GLY A 124 -0.19 18.94 10.62
N GLU A 125 -0.51 18.43 11.81
CA GLU A 125 -1.32 17.22 11.98
C GLU A 125 -2.74 17.35 11.38
N ALA A 126 -3.38 18.51 11.55
CA ALA A 126 -4.70 18.77 11.00
C ALA A 126 -4.69 18.84 9.46
N GLU A 127 -3.69 19.49 8.88
CA GLU A 127 -3.55 19.58 7.43
C GLU A 127 -3.19 18.22 6.83
N LEU A 128 -2.34 17.44 7.50
CA LEU A 128 -1.97 16.09 7.06
C LEU A 128 -3.18 15.17 7.07
N THR A 129 -4.01 15.25 8.13
CA THR A 129 -5.27 14.51 8.24
C THR A 129 -6.21 14.86 7.08
N GLU A 130 -6.36 16.15 6.76
CA GLU A 130 -7.19 16.58 5.63
C GLU A 130 -6.62 16.13 4.29
N ALA A 131 -5.30 16.18 4.11
CA ALA A 131 -4.64 15.69 2.90
C ALA A 131 -4.89 14.19 2.67
N VAL A 132 -4.77 13.37 3.72
CA VAL A 132 -5.10 11.93 3.67
C VAL A 132 -6.57 11.74 3.27
N ARG A 133 -7.50 12.45 3.92
CA ARG A 133 -8.95 12.37 3.58
C ARG A 133 -9.23 12.71 2.12
N LEU A 134 -8.57 13.74 1.59
CA LEU A 134 -8.73 14.15 0.19
C LEU A 134 -8.14 13.13 -0.79
N LEU A 135 -7.00 12.52 -0.47
CA LEU A 135 -6.40 11.45 -1.28
C LEU A 135 -7.29 10.19 -1.30
N GLU A 136 -7.82 9.77 -0.15
CA GLU A 136 -8.75 8.64 -0.06
C GLU A 136 -10.02 8.89 -0.86
N ARG A 137 -10.60 10.09 -0.73
CA ARG A 137 -11.77 10.50 -1.50
C ARG A 137 -11.47 10.53 -3.00
N LEU A 138 -10.32 11.06 -3.42
CA LEU A 138 -9.93 11.09 -4.83
C LEU A 138 -9.76 9.68 -5.39
N SER A 139 -9.12 8.78 -4.63
CA SER A 139 -8.96 7.36 -5.01
C SER A 139 -10.31 6.69 -5.23
N LYS A 140 -11.24 6.84 -4.27
CA LYS A 140 -12.60 6.29 -4.37
C LYS A 140 -13.36 6.82 -5.60
N VAL A 141 -13.31 8.12 -5.84
CA VAL A 141 -13.99 8.72 -7.00
C VAL A 141 -13.36 8.25 -8.32
N LEU A 142 -12.04 8.04 -8.38
CA LEU A 142 -11.39 7.49 -9.56
C LEU A 142 -11.81 6.05 -9.85
N GLU A 143 -11.99 5.21 -8.83
CA GLU A 143 -12.52 3.85 -8.98
C GLU A 143 -13.94 3.88 -9.54
N GLU A 144 -14.84 4.65 -8.93
CA GLU A 144 -16.25 4.78 -9.35
C GLU A 144 -16.39 5.36 -10.78
N THR A 145 -15.55 6.33 -11.14
CA THR A 145 -15.61 6.96 -12.48
C THR A 145 -15.01 6.11 -13.57
N ALA A 146 -14.03 5.26 -13.26
CA ALA A 146 -13.50 4.27 -14.21
C ALA A 146 -14.51 3.16 -14.49
N GLU A 147 -15.24 2.69 -13.47
CA GLU A 147 -16.31 1.70 -13.62
C GLU A 147 -17.46 2.25 -14.48
N ALA A 148 -17.92 3.47 -14.20
CA ALA A 148 -18.97 4.13 -14.99
C ALA A 148 -18.59 4.38 -16.46
N ALA A 149 -17.30 4.56 -16.77
CA ALA A 149 -16.82 4.69 -18.16
C ALA A 149 -16.77 3.33 -18.90
N THR A 150 -16.91 2.21 -18.18
CA THR A 150 -16.83 0.86 -18.72
C THR A 150 -18.21 0.22 -18.91
N GLU A 151 -19.28 0.83 -18.38
CA GLU A 151 -20.68 0.46 -18.65
C GLU A 151 -21.23 1.28 -19.83
N PRO A 152 -21.86 0.65 -20.84
CA PRO A 152 -22.31 1.29 -22.08
C PRO A 152 -23.57 2.17 -21.94
#